data_AF-A0A833UCD8-F1
#
_entry.id   AF-A0A833UCD8-F1
#
_cell.length_a   1.000
_cell.length_b   1.000
_cell.length_c   1.000
_cell.angle_alpha   90.00
_cell.angle_beta   90.00
_cell.angle_gamma   90.00
#
_symmetry.space_group_name_H-M   'P 1'
#
loop_
_entity.id
_entity.type
_entity.pdbx_description
1 polymer ?
#
loop_
_entity_poly.entity_id
_entity_poly.type
_entity_poly.pdbx_seq_one_letter_code
_entity_poly.pdbx_strand_id
1 'polypeptide(L)'
;MVLTAKLLNKPPVYISELPRITQIAKEFGVDMKITRPTKLSMRIDLNYPKLKKTASTDINLRVYTDERVLTEDFRSKRCDGAGISNIRARQFNPFVGSIDAIGAVQNYKQLTTVIQLLVRPEYDAKMVNRDYEVVGIVPLGAAYIMVNDRRIDTLSKAAGKKVAVMNFDGTQKKLVQNVGAQPVSVDLLTVGGKFNNKEVDIMAGPALLFKPLELKKGMTDKNGNVVGGIIKFPLIQVTGTLIMHRNKFPAGMGPIAREMISKQLNPAFEFVDKIEREVPDKYWFDIREADKPGYIKIMREARIQMTKEGYYDPAMMKILKKVRCGQTPSSFECALNDE
;
A
#
# COMPACT_ATOMS: atom_id res chain seq x y z
N MET A 1 -8.33 -8.38 1.50
CA MET A 1 -7.32 -7.99 2.52
C MET A 1 -6.90 -9.23 3.29
N VAL A 2 -5.76 -9.82 2.93
CA VAL A 2 -5.10 -10.83 3.76
C VAL A 2 -4.24 -10.07 4.78
N LEU A 3 -4.89 -9.32 5.67
CA LEU A 3 -4.30 -9.15 6.99
C LEU A 3 -4.77 -10.39 7.74
N THR A 4 -3.85 -11.29 8.07
CA THR A 4 -4.12 -12.41 8.97
C THR A 4 -5.01 -11.94 10.10
N ALA A 5 -6.24 -12.47 10.16
CA ALA A 5 -7.28 -12.13 11.14
C ALA A 5 -6.80 -12.26 12.60
N LYS A 6 -5.64 -12.89 12.84
CA LYS A 6 -4.95 -12.93 14.14
C LYS A 6 -4.46 -11.58 14.66
N LEU A 7 -4.24 -10.56 13.81
CA LEU A 7 -3.78 -9.24 14.27
C LEU A 7 -4.90 -8.28 14.68
N LEU A 8 -6.18 -8.62 14.42
CA LEU A 8 -7.35 -7.83 14.82
C LEU A 8 -7.98 -8.33 16.13
N ASN A 9 -7.20 -9.00 16.99
CA ASN A 9 -7.67 -9.62 18.25
C ASN A 9 -7.95 -8.63 19.39
N LYS A 10 -8.10 -7.33 19.11
CA LYS A 10 -8.67 -6.36 20.05
C LYS A 10 -9.95 -5.75 19.46
N PRO A 11 -11.01 -5.56 20.25
CA PRO A 11 -12.20 -4.87 19.77
C PRO A 11 -11.74 -3.51 19.22
N PRO A 12 -12.07 -3.15 17.97
CA PRO A 12 -11.49 -1.95 17.40
C PRO A 12 -12.10 -0.74 18.12
N VAL A 13 -11.27 0.28 18.32
CA VAL A 13 -11.52 1.63 18.83
C VAL A 13 -12.55 2.41 17.96
N TYR A 14 -13.46 1.71 17.28
CA TYR A 14 -14.22 2.21 16.13
C TYR A 14 -15.64 2.66 16.50
N ILE A 15 -16.22 2.13 17.59
CA ILE A 15 -17.53 2.61 18.09
C ILE A 15 -17.40 4.06 18.59
N SER A 16 -16.27 4.39 19.21
CA SER A 16 -15.94 5.76 19.62
C SER A 16 -15.74 6.73 18.45
N GLU A 17 -15.43 6.22 17.25
CA GLU A 17 -15.27 7.05 16.05
C GLU A 17 -16.58 7.31 15.30
N LEU A 18 -17.67 6.61 15.62
CA LEU A 18 -18.96 6.77 14.95
C LEU A 18 -19.48 8.23 14.96
N PRO A 19 -19.43 8.99 16.08
CA PRO A 19 -19.85 10.39 16.08
C PRO A 19 -19.03 11.28 15.14
N ARG A 20 -17.72 11.01 15.01
CA ARG A 20 -16.84 11.74 14.09
C ARG A 20 -17.19 11.41 12.63
N ILE A 21 -17.46 10.13 12.36
CA ILE A 21 -17.85 9.64 11.05
C ILE A 21 -19.19 10.26 10.60
N THR A 22 -20.19 10.35 11.49
CA THR A 22 -21.47 10.99 11.14
C THR A 22 -21.34 12.50 10.94
N GLN A 23 -20.44 13.16 11.66
CA GLN A 23 -20.16 14.58 11.46
C GLN A 23 -19.56 14.86 10.07
N ILE A 24 -18.64 14.03 9.60
CA ILE A 24 -18.05 14.17 8.26
C ILE A 24 -19.16 14.09 7.19
N ALA A 25 -20.07 13.12 7.27
CA ALA A 25 -21.16 13.02 6.31
C ALA A 25 -22.05 14.28 6.28
N LYS A 26 -22.26 14.93 7.44
CA LYS A 26 -23.01 16.19 7.52
C LYS A 26 -22.34 17.34 6.78
N GLU A 27 -21.00 17.39 6.73
CA GLU A 27 -20.27 18.38 5.93
C GLU A 27 -20.55 18.22 4.41
N PHE A 28 -20.86 17.01 3.97
CA PHE A 28 -21.36 16.71 2.62
C PHE A 28 -22.87 16.93 2.46
N GLY A 29 -23.56 17.43 3.49
CA GLY A 29 -25.01 17.64 3.49
C GLY A 29 -25.82 16.34 3.56
N VAL A 30 -25.25 15.28 4.15
CA VAL A 30 -25.88 13.96 4.30
C VAL A 30 -25.92 13.58 5.78
N ASP A 31 -27.09 13.24 6.31
CA ASP A 31 -27.15 12.60 7.62
C ASP A 31 -26.90 11.12 7.45
N MET A 32 -25.84 10.62 8.07
CA MET A 32 -25.47 9.20 8.02
C MET A 32 -25.63 8.55 9.38
N LYS A 33 -26.18 7.33 9.37
CA LYS A 33 -26.21 6.44 10.54
C LYS A 33 -25.58 5.12 10.15
N ILE A 34 -24.60 4.68 10.93
CA ILE A 34 -23.96 3.37 10.76
C ILE A 34 -24.36 2.50 11.94
N THR A 35 -24.89 1.31 11.65
CA THR A 35 -25.13 0.25 12.63
C THR A 35 -24.34 -0.99 12.23
N ARG A 36 -23.88 -1.77 13.20
CA ARG A 36 -22.99 -2.89 12.94
C ARG A 36 -23.51 -4.13 13.67
N PRO A 37 -24.47 -4.87 13.08
CA PRO A 37 -25.12 -5.99 13.74
C PRO A 37 -24.14 -7.09 14.15
N THR A 38 -23.08 -7.30 13.37
CA THR A 38 -22.03 -8.29 13.68
C THR A 38 -20.64 -7.75 13.34
N LYS A 39 -19.59 -8.50 13.70
CA LYS A 39 -18.22 -8.15 13.28
C LYS A 39 -18.03 -8.14 11.74
N LEU A 40 -18.90 -8.81 10.99
CA LEU A 40 -18.79 -8.92 9.53
C LEU A 40 -19.96 -8.29 8.78
N SER A 41 -20.88 -7.63 9.48
CA SER A 41 -22.00 -6.94 8.84
C SER A 41 -22.14 -5.51 9.33
N MET A 42 -22.45 -4.61 8.41
CA MET A 42 -22.68 -3.20 8.66
C MET A 42 -23.89 -2.75 7.86
N ARG A 43 -24.72 -1.91 8.44
CA ARG A 43 -25.78 -1.20 7.75
C ARG A 43 -25.48 0.29 7.77
N ILE A 44 -25.56 0.92 6.62
CA ILE A 44 -25.39 2.37 6.45
C ILE A 44 -26.72 2.92 5.96
N ASP A 45 -27.33 3.79 6.77
CA ASP A 45 -28.52 4.55 6.40
C ASP A 45 -28.09 6.00 6.11
N LEU A 46 -28.53 6.55 4.98
CA LEU A 46 -28.24 7.89 4.52
C LEU A 46 -29.54 8.65 4.29
N ASN A 47 -29.62 9.85 4.83
CA ASN A 47 -30.65 10.83 4.54
C ASN A 47 -30.01 12.01 3.81
N TYR A 48 -30.62 12.43 2.70
CA TYR A 48 -30.19 13.55 1.88
C TYR A 48 -31.25 14.67 1.99
N PRO A 49 -31.18 15.54 3.02
CA PRO A 49 -32.24 16.51 3.31
C PRO A 49 -32.59 17.40 2.13
N LYS A 50 -31.58 17.91 1.41
CA LYS A 50 -31.77 18.78 0.23
C LYS A 50 -32.48 18.07 -0.92
N LEU A 51 -32.28 16.76 -1.06
CA LEU A 51 -32.87 15.95 -2.13
C LEU A 51 -34.21 15.31 -1.70
N LYS A 52 -34.59 15.41 -0.42
CA LYS A 52 -35.73 14.69 0.17
C LYS A 52 -35.70 13.19 -0.15
N LYS A 53 -34.51 12.59 -0.10
CA LYS A 53 -34.29 11.17 -0.40
C LYS A 53 -33.61 10.47 0.76
N THR A 54 -33.91 9.20 0.95
CA THR A 54 -33.17 8.30 1.83
C THR A 54 -32.64 7.13 1.02
N ALA A 55 -31.52 6.57 1.48
CA ALA A 55 -30.94 5.35 0.93
C ALA A 55 -30.39 4.52 2.07
N SER A 56 -30.38 3.20 1.90
CA SER A 56 -29.72 2.31 2.86
C SER A 56 -28.97 1.22 2.12
N THR A 57 -27.90 0.73 2.74
CA THR A 57 -27.14 -0.40 2.22
C THR A 57 -26.70 -1.30 3.36
N ASP A 58 -26.84 -2.60 3.15
CA ASP A 58 -26.30 -3.63 4.03
C ASP A 58 -25.01 -4.17 3.41
N ILE A 59 -23.93 -4.13 4.17
CA ILE A 59 -22.59 -4.54 3.79
C ILE A 59 -22.26 -5.82 4.56
N ASN A 60 -21.96 -6.88 3.82
CA ASN A 60 -21.47 -8.14 4.38
C ASN A 60 -20.01 -8.37 3.98
N LEU A 61 -19.13 -8.37 4.96
CA LEU A 61 -17.69 -8.53 4.78
C LEU A 61 -17.32 -10.02 4.70
N ARG A 62 -16.66 -10.39 3.61
CA ARG A 62 -16.02 -11.70 3.44
C ARG A 62 -14.51 -11.55 3.53
N VAL A 63 -13.88 -12.38 4.36
CA VAL A 63 -12.43 -12.37 4.53
C VAL A 63 -11.81 -13.43 3.62
N TYR A 64 -10.86 -13.01 2.79
CA TYR A 64 -10.11 -13.89 1.90
C TYR A 64 -8.69 -14.05 2.42
N THR A 65 -8.13 -15.25 2.28
CA THR A 65 -6.71 -15.57 2.57
C THR A 65 -5.83 -15.51 1.33
N ASP A 66 -6.41 -15.54 0.14
CA ASP A 66 -5.73 -15.33 -1.14
C ASP A 66 -6.32 -14.08 -1.83
N GLU A 67 -5.48 -13.06 -1.98
CA GLU A 67 -5.86 -11.80 -2.63
C GLU A 67 -6.18 -11.98 -4.11
N ARG A 68 -5.57 -12.96 -4.79
CA ARG A 68 -5.88 -13.29 -6.19
C ARG A 68 -7.34 -13.68 -6.31
N VAL A 69 -7.83 -14.58 -5.45
CA VAL A 69 -9.23 -15.02 -5.47
C VAL A 69 -10.18 -13.83 -5.22
N LEU A 70 -9.89 -12.98 -4.24
CA LEU A 70 -10.67 -11.76 -3.98
C LEU A 70 -10.72 -10.85 -5.21
N THR A 71 -9.59 -10.67 -5.89
CA THR A 71 -9.47 -9.79 -7.07
C THR A 71 -10.29 -10.34 -8.23
N GLU A 72 -10.27 -11.65 -8.42
CA GLU A 72 -11.05 -12.35 -9.45
C GLU A 72 -12.56 -12.30 -9.19
N ASP A 73 -12.97 -12.51 -7.94
CA ASP A 73 -14.35 -12.41 -7.51
C ASP A 73 -14.89 -10.97 -7.67
N PHE A 74 -14.09 -9.97 -7.28
CA PHE A 74 -14.43 -8.56 -7.49
C PHE A 74 -14.54 -8.23 -8.98
N ARG A 75 -13.55 -8.62 -9.80
CA ARG A 75 -13.56 -8.41 -11.24
C ARG A 75 -14.79 -9.05 -11.91
N SER A 76 -15.19 -10.22 -11.45
CA SER A 76 -16.34 -10.98 -11.94
C SER A 76 -17.68 -10.56 -11.32
N LYS A 77 -17.73 -9.43 -10.59
CA LYS A 77 -18.94 -8.90 -9.93
C LYS A 77 -19.59 -9.87 -8.92
N ARG A 78 -18.82 -10.80 -8.34
CA ARG A 78 -19.27 -11.65 -7.22
C ARG A 78 -19.24 -10.93 -5.87
N CYS A 79 -18.60 -9.77 -5.82
CA CYS A 79 -18.58 -8.86 -4.68
C CYS A 79 -18.75 -7.42 -5.19
N ASP A 80 -19.50 -6.60 -4.46
CA ASP A 80 -19.77 -5.21 -4.84
C ASP A 80 -18.59 -4.26 -4.53
N GLY A 81 -17.72 -4.64 -3.58
CA GLY A 81 -16.50 -3.93 -3.24
C GLY A 81 -15.38 -4.86 -2.76
N ALA A 82 -14.15 -4.33 -2.75
CA ALA A 82 -12.96 -5.07 -2.34
C ALA A 82 -11.93 -4.16 -1.66
N GLY A 83 -11.20 -4.72 -0.70
CA GLY A 83 -9.99 -4.12 -0.14
C GLY A 83 -8.77 -4.96 -0.52
N ILE A 84 -7.89 -4.43 -1.37
CA ILE A 84 -6.70 -5.12 -1.91
C ILE A 84 -5.49 -4.20 -1.86
N SER A 85 -4.29 -4.75 -1.96
CA SER A 85 -3.04 -4.00 -2.13
C SER A 85 -3.13 -3.06 -3.32
N ASN A 86 -2.61 -1.84 -3.18
CA ASN A 86 -2.75 -0.83 -4.21
C ASN A 86 -1.97 -1.18 -5.49
N ILE A 87 -0.84 -1.88 -5.35
CA ILE A 87 -0.08 -2.47 -6.48
C ILE A 87 -1.00 -3.37 -7.33
N ARG A 88 -1.84 -4.20 -6.69
CA ARG A 88 -2.82 -5.03 -7.40
C ARG A 88 -4.03 -4.22 -7.88
N ALA A 89 -4.46 -3.21 -7.11
CA ALA A 89 -5.57 -2.31 -7.44
C ALA A 89 -5.33 -1.46 -8.70
N ARG A 90 -4.06 -1.27 -9.09
CA ARG A 90 -3.65 -0.48 -10.26
C ARG A 90 -4.36 -0.86 -11.56
N GLN A 91 -4.74 -2.14 -11.71
CA GLN A 91 -5.52 -2.60 -12.85
C GLN A 91 -6.94 -2.00 -12.91
N PHE A 92 -7.50 -1.61 -11.76
CA PHE A 92 -8.83 -0.99 -11.66
C PHE A 92 -8.75 0.53 -11.70
N ASN A 93 -7.72 1.14 -11.11
CA ASN A 93 -7.47 2.57 -11.20
C ASN A 93 -5.96 2.85 -11.30
N PRO A 94 -5.42 3.15 -12.50
CA PRO A 94 -3.99 3.41 -12.69
C PRO A 94 -3.48 4.63 -11.94
N PHE A 95 -4.30 5.68 -11.81
CA PHE A 95 -3.94 6.92 -11.13
C PHE A 95 -3.66 6.66 -9.64
N VAL A 96 -4.60 6.07 -8.91
CA VAL A 96 -4.41 5.71 -7.49
C VAL A 96 -3.38 4.59 -7.34
N GLY A 97 -3.38 3.60 -8.23
CA GLY A 97 -2.42 2.50 -8.22
C GLY A 97 -0.96 2.92 -8.39
N SER A 98 -0.71 4.16 -8.79
CA SER A 98 0.63 4.71 -8.95
C SER A 98 1.18 5.38 -7.67
N ILE A 99 0.40 5.49 -6.59
CA ILE A 99 0.87 6.00 -5.29
C ILE A 99 2.05 5.17 -4.77
N ASP A 100 2.00 3.85 -4.96
CA ASP A 100 3.02 2.88 -4.52
C ASP A 100 4.20 2.78 -5.51
N ALA A 101 4.43 3.82 -6.33
CA ALA A 101 5.57 3.85 -7.24
C ALA A 101 6.90 3.92 -6.48
N ILE A 102 7.93 3.23 -7.00
CA ILE A 102 9.21 3.08 -6.31
C ILE A 102 9.88 4.43 -6.03
N GLY A 103 10.20 4.70 -4.76
CA GLY A 103 10.81 5.93 -4.27
C GLY A 103 9.94 7.18 -4.42
N ALA A 104 8.67 7.05 -4.83
CA ALA A 104 7.81 8.21 -5.11
C ALA A 104 7.33 8.89 -3.82
N VAL A 105 6.94 8.07 -2.83
CA VAL A 105 6.58 8.47 -1.48
C VAL A 105 7.55 7.79 -0.52
N GLN A 106 8.29 8.57 0.26
CA GLN A 106 9.42 8.11 1.05
C GLN A 106 9.12 8.02 2.55
N ASN A 107 8.10 8.73 3.03
CA ASN A 107 7.74 8.77 4.44
C ASN A 107 6.23 9.02 4.63
N TYR A 108 5.74 8.83 5.86
CA TYR A 108 4.32 8.99 6.20
C TYR A 108 3.81 10.42 6.06
N LYS A 109 4.67 11.44 6.22
CA LYS A 109 4.29 12.84 6.02
C LYS A 109 3.92 13.07 4.55
N GLN A 110 4.76 12.61 3.62
CA GLN A 110 4.47 12.64 2.18
C GLN A 110 3.19 11.85 1.86
N LEU A 111 3.04 10.64 2.41
CA LEU A 111 1.84 9.83 2.17
C LEU A 111 0.57 10.53 2.65
N THR A 112 0.62 11.12 3.85
CA THR A 112 -0.49 11.92 4.41
C THR A 112 -0.86 13.07 3.48
N THR A 113 0.14 13.82 3.00
CA THR A 113 -0.10 14.92 2.06
C THR A 113 -0.77 14.44 0.78
N VAL A 114 -0.33 13.31 0.22
CA VAL A 114 -0.94 12.72 -0.99
C VAL A 114 -2.39 12.32 -0.71
N ILE A 115 -2.65 11.54 0.34
CA ILE A 115 -4.01 11.06 0.63
C ILE A 115 -4.96 12.24 0.88
N GLN A 116 -4.55 13.24 1.67
CA GLN A 116 -5.36 14.43 1.94
C GLN A 116 -5.61 15.27 0.68
N LEU A 117 -4.65 15.35 -0.24
CA LEU A 117 -4.84 16.02 -1.52
C LEU A 117 -5.89 15.30 -2.38
N LEU A 118 -5.81 13.97 -2.46
CA LEU A 118 -6.68 13.15 -3.32
C LEU A 118 -8.14 13.05 -2.85
N VAL A 119 -8.43 13.48 -1.63
CA VAL A 119 -9.79 13.52 -1.09
C VAL A 119 -10.54 14.76 -1.54
N ARG A 120 -9.85 15.78 -2.02
CA ARG A 120 -10.49 17.02 -2.45
C ARG A 120 -11.36 16.80 -3.69
N PRO A 121 -12.48 17.53 -3.83
CA PRO A 121 -13.45 17.32 -4.92
C PRO A 121 -12.84 17.39 -6.33
N GLU A 122 -11.78 18.18 -6.54
CA GLU A 122 -11.11 18.27 -7.85
C GLU A 122 -10.50 16.94 -8.32
N TYR A 123 -10.28 15.97 -7.42
CA TYR A 123 -9.76 14.64 -7.74
C TYR A 123 -10.83 13.56 -7.84
N ASP A 124 -12.11 13.85 -7.59
CA ASP A 124 -13.18 12.85 -7.59
C ASP A 124 -13.26 12.08 -8.91
N ALA A 125 -13.13 12.80 -10.04
CA ALA A 125 -13.11 12.17 -11.36
C ALA A 125 -11.93 11.21 -11.56
N LYS A 126 -10.80 11.44 -10.89
CA LYS A 126 -9.61 10.56 -10.95
C LYS A 126 -9.74 9.32 -10.08
N MET A 127 -10.68 9.31 -9.13
CA MET A 127 -10.99 8.12 -8.32
C MET A 127 -11.85 7.11 -9.09
N VAL A 128 -12.45 7.53 -10.20
CA VAL A 128 -13.30 6.71 -11.05
C VAL A 128 -12.55 6.24 -12.30
N ASN A 129 -12.68 4.95 -12.62
CA ASN A 129 -12.25 4.41 -13.89
C ASN A 129 -13.26 3.35 -14.36
N ARG A 130 -14.00 3.65 -15.43
CA ARG A 130 -15.08 2.81 -15.98
C ARG A 130 -16.11 2.46 -14.89
N ASP A 131 -16.22 1.18 -14.56
CA ASP A 131 -17.15 0.60 -13.58
C ASP A 131 -16.61 0.68 -12.14
N TYR A 132 -15.37 1.13 -11.94
CA TYR A 132 -14.71 1.10 -10.64
C TYR A 132 -14.58 2.50 -10.03
N GLU A 133 -14.75 2.57 -8.71
CA GLU A 133 -14.46 3.77 -7.93
C GLU A 133 -13.58 3.41 -6.72
N VAL A 134 -12.50 4.16 -6.54
CA VAL A 134 -11.68 4.09 -5.33
C VAL A 134 -12.37 4.90 -4.22
N VAL A 135 -12.62 4.26 -3.09
CA VAL A 135 -13.34 4.85 -1.95
C VAL A 135 -12.48 4.99 -0.70
N GLY A 136 -11.23 4.52 -0.74
CA GLY A 136 -10.32 4.63 0.39
C GLY A 136 -8.91 4.19 0.05
N ILE A 137 -7.95 4.84 0.71
CA ILE A 137 -6.53 4.49 0.66
C ILE A 137 -6.07 4.35 2.10
N VAL A 138 -5.53 3.19 2.46
CA VAL A 138 -5.13 2.83 3.82
C VAL A 138 -3.63 2.56 3.84
N PRO A 139 -2.84 3.23 4.69
CA PRO A 139 -1.42 2.94 4.80
C PRO A 139 -1.19 1.56 5.43
N LEU A 140 -0.29 0.79 4.82
CA LEU A 140 0.13 -0.53 5.31
C LEU A 140 1.59 -0.55 5.79
N GLY A 141 2.32 0.56 5.64
CA GLY A 141 3.68 0.74 6.11
C GLY A 141 4.74 0.77 5.01
N ALA A 142 5.97 1.01 5.41
CA ALA A 142 7.10 1.08 4.49
C ALA A 142 7.52 -0.33 4.05
N ALA A 143 7.78 -0.53 2.76
CA ALA A 143 8.46 -1.73 2.29
C ALA A 143 9.98 -1.53 2.31
N TYR A 144 10.67 -2.51 2.87
CA TYR A 144 12.13 -2.53 3.01
C TYR A 144 12.72 -3.68 2.21
N ILE A 145 13.98 -3.54 1.80
CA ILE A 145 14.78 -4.65 1.28
C ILE A 145 15.15 -5.55 2.45
N MET A 146 14.88 -6.84 2.30
CA MET A 146 15.25 -7.89 3.23
C MET A 146 16.19 -8.86 2.53
N VAL A 147 17.33 -9.12 3.15
CA VAL A 147 18.40 -9.95 2.59
C VAL A 147 18.69 -11.13 3.50
N ASN A 148 18.97 -12.27 2.90
CA ASN A 148 19.38 -13.46 3.62
C ASN A 148 20.85 -13.40 4.09
N ASP A 149 21.61 -12.39 3.63
CA ASP A 149 23.02 -12.11 3.89
C ASP A 149 23.28 -10.59 3.84
N ARG A 150 23.74 -10.00 4.94
CA ARG A 150 24.06 -8.57 5.10
C ARG A 150 25.18 -8.09 4.21
N ARG A 151 25.98 -8.99 3.63
CA ARG A 151 26.96 -8.62 2.59
C ARG A 151 26.28 -8.06 1.34
N ILE A 152 24.98 -8.29 1.15
CA ILE A 152 24.16 -7.69 0.10
C ILE A 152 23.65 -6.32 0.59
N ASP A 153 24.56 -5.34 0.68
CA ASP A 153 24.31 -3.99 1.20
C ASP A 153 24.32 -2.90 0.11
N THR A 154 24.72 -3.22 -1.11
CA THR A 154 24.73 -2.31 -2.26
C THR A 154 24.00 -2.91 -3.45
N LEU A 155 23.57 -2.04 -4.37
CA LEU A 155 22.97 -2.44 -5.64
C LEU A 155 23.93 -3.30 -6.48
N SER A 156 25.23 -2.98 -6.49
CA SER A 156 26.23 -3.78 -7.21
C SER A 156 26.36 -5.20 -6.67
N LYS A 157 26.22 -5.39 -5.35
CA LYS A 157 26.26 -6.72 -4.71
C LYS A 157 24.95 -7.49 -4.83
N ALA A 158 23.87 -6.82 -5.25
CA ALA A 158 22.61 -7.47 -5.61
C ALA A 158 22.64 -8.09 -7.02
N ALA A 159 23.57 -7.67 -7.90
CA ALA A 159 23.71 -8.25 -9.22
C ALA A 159 23.97 -9.77 -9.15
N GLY A 160 23.30 -10.54 -10.00
CA GLY A 160 23.34 -12.00 -10.01
C GLY A 160 22.58 -12.69 -8.86
N LYS A 161 22.09 -11.95 -7.85
CA LYS A 161 21.28 -12.51 -6.75
C LYS A 161 19.85 -12.77 -7.17
N LYS A 162 19.22 -13.76 -6.52
CA LYS A 162 17.81 -14.10 -6.76
C LYS A 162 16.91 -13.19 -5.95
N VAL A 163 16.04 -12.44 -6.60
CA VAL A 163 15.12 -11.48 -5.97
C VAL A 163 13.70 -11.96 -6.13
N ALA A 164 12.96 -12.06 -5.03
CA ALA A 164 11.54 -12.34 -5.05
C ALA A 164 10.77 -11.19 -5.71
N VAL A 165 9.98 -11.50 -6.74
CA VAL A 165 9.09 -10.56 -7.42
C VAL A 165 7.66 -11.09 -7.40
N MET A 166 6.69 -10.25 -7.06
CA MET A 166 5.30 -10.66 -7.02
C MET A 166 4.81 -11.01 -8.43
N ASN A 167 4.15 -12.16 -8.59
CA ASN A 167 3.73 -12.69 -9.89
C ASN A 167 2.76 -11.78 -10.67
N PHE A 168 2.10 -10.86 -9.99
CA PHE A 168 1.13 -9.92 -10.54
C PHE A 168 1.73 -8.52 -10.83
N ASP A 169 3.00 -8.29 -10.49
CA ASP A 169 3.61 -6.97 -10.62
C ASP A 169 4.79 -6.96 -11.62
N GLY A 170 4.49 -6.55 -12.84
CA GLY A 170 5.48 -6.44 -13.91
C GLY A 170 6.61 -5.44 -13.61
N THR A 171 6.35 -4.41 -12.79
CA THR A 171 7.37 -3.38 -12.50
C THR A 171 8.52 -3.99 -11.69
N GLN A 172 8.23 -4.81 -10.68
CA GLN A 172 9.26 -5.47 -9.87
C GLN A 172 10.21 -6.32 -10.72
N LYS A 173 9.67 -7.11 -11.66
CA LYS A 173 10.49 -7.93 -12.57
C LYS A 173 11.49 -7.07 -13.34
N LYS A 174 11.04 -5.95 -13.92
CA LYS A 174 11.90 -5.04 -14.68
C LYS A 174 12.95 -4.36 -13.80
N LEU A 175 12.56 -3.90 -12.61
CA LEU A 175 13.48 -3.27 -11.66
C LEU A 175 14.62 -4.21 -11.27
N VAL A 176 14.30 -5.47 -10.98
CA VAL A 176 15.28 -6.51 -10.67
C VAL A 176 16.22 -6.76 -11.84
N GLN A 177 15.70 -6.82 -13.07
CA GLN A 177 16.51 -7.00 -14.27
C GLN A 177 17.43 -5.80 -14.55
N ASN A 178 16.95 -4.57 -14.32
CA ASN A 178 17.72 -3.34 -14.53
C ASN A 178 18.95 -3.25 -13.62
N VAL A 179 18.90 -3.87 -12.43
CA VAL A 179 20.05 -3.93 -11.51
C VAL A 179 20.90 -5.19 -11.69
N GLY A 180 20.66 -5.96 -12.77
CA GLY A 180 21.42 -7.17 -13.09
C GLY A 180 21.13 -8.38 -12.19
N ALA A 181 20.03 -8.35 -11.44
CA ALA A 181 19.62 -9.43 -10.55
C ALA A 181 18.61 -10.37 -11.23
N GLN A 182 18.35 -11.53 -10.62
CA GLN A 182 17.52 -12.59 -11.19
C GLN A 182 16.12 -12.58 -10.56
N PRO A 183 15.04 -12.24 -11.31
CA PRO A 183 13.70 -12.24 -10.75
C PRO A 183 13.18 -13.66 -10.57
N VAL A 184 12.73 -13.98 -9.35
CA VAL A 184 12.05 -15.23 -9.00
C VAL A 184 10.59 -14.89 -8.67
N SER A 185 9.68 -15.41 -9.48
CA SER A 185 8.24 -15.17 -9.31
C SER A 185 7.71 -15.82 -8.02
N VAL A 186 7.00 -15.05 -7.20
CA VAL A 186 6.40 -15.48 -5.93
C VAL A 186 4.99 -14.92 -5.75
N ASP A 187 4.28 -15.41 -4.75
CA ASP A 187 3.08 -14.80 -4.17
C ASP A 187 3.20 -14.71 -2.64
N LEU A 188 2.16 -14.20 -1.97
CA LEU A 188 2.18 -14.00 -0.52
C LEU A 188 2.29 -15.31 0.27
N LEU A 189 1.82 -16.43 -0.29
CA LEU A 189 1.86 -17.74 0.36
C LEU A 189 3.24 -18.40 0.22
N THR A 190 3.94 -18.13 -0.90
CA THR A 190 5.20 -18.79 -1.25
C THR A 190 6.44 -17.98 -0.88
N VAL A 191 6.35 -16.64 -0.82
CA VAL A 191 7.52 -15.76 -0.64
C VAL A 191 8.30 -16.04 0.66
N GLY A 192 7.59 -16.24 1.78
CA GLY A 192 8.21 -16.52 3.08
C GLY A 192 8.99 -17.83 3.07
N GLY A 193 8.38 -18.90 2.55
CA GLY A 193 9.03 -20.20 2.42
C GLY A 193 10.27 -20.14 1.54
N LYS A 194 10.17 -19.52 0.36
CA LYS A 194 11.30 -19.37 -0.57
C LYS A 194 12.45 -18.56 0.02
N PHE A 195 12.16 -17.49 0.76
CA PHE A 195 13.19 -16.70 1.44
C PHE A 195 13.83 -17.48 2.58
N ASN A 196 13.02 -18.13 3.42
CA ASN A 196 13.49 -18.93 4.54
C ASN A 196 14.36 -20.12 4.11
N ASN A 197 14.05 -20.71 2.95
CA ASN A 197 14.80 -21.82 2.35
C ASN A 197 15.97 -21.37 1.46
N LYS A 198 16.26 -20.06 1.38
CA LYS A 198 17.33 -19.49 0.54
C LYS A 198 17.16 -19.77 -0.97
N GLU A 199 15.93 -20.05 -1.40
CA GLU A 199 15.60 -20.12 -2.83
C GLU A 199 15.70 -18.74 -3.48
N VAL A 200 15.41 -17.70 -2.70
CA VAL A 200 15.66 -16.29 -3.03
C VAL A 200 16.62 -15.67 -2.01
N ASP A 201 17.45 -14.74 -2.47
CA ASP A 201 18.43 -14.03 -1.65
C ASP A 201 17.87 -12.74 -1.07
N ILE A 202 17.02 -12.08 -1.85
CA ILE A 202 16.48 -10.75 -1.58
C ILE A 202 14.96 -10.82 -1.73
N MET A 203 14.24 -10.20 -0.81
CA MET A 203 12.83 -9.86 -0.98
C MET A 203 12.60 -8.41 -0.59
N ALA A 204 11.51 -7.81 -1.07
CA ALA A 204 11.07 -6.50 -0.61
C ALA A 204 9.65 -6.60 -0.06
N GLY A 205 9.39 -5.98 1.08
CA GLY A 205 8.06 -5.96 1.66
C GLY A 205 7.99 -5.22 2.99
N PRO A 206 6.78 -5.01 3.52
CA PRO A 206 6.63 -4.36 4.82
C PRO A 206 7.23 -5.16 5.96
N ALA A 207 7.79 -4.47 6.96
CA ALA A 207 8.36 -5.12 8.14
C ALA A 207 7.32 -5.93 8.94
N LEU A 208 6.03 -5.61 8.81
CA LEU A 208 4.93 -6.40 9.38
C LEU A 208 4.89 -7.86 8.92
N LEU A 209 5.54 -8.20 7.80
CA LEU A 209 5.66 -9.57 7.31
C LEU A 209 6.69 -10.41 8.09
N PHE A 210 7.57 -9.77 8.87
CA PHE A 210 8.68 -10.44 9.56
C PHE A 210 8.24 -11.59 10.45
N LYS A 211 7.24 -11.34 11.31
CA LYS A 211 6.73 -12.32 12.27
C LYS A 211 5.80 -13.35 11.64
N PRO A 212 4.77 -12.97 10.83
CA PRO A 212 3.87 -13.93 10.21
C PRO A 212 4.56 -14.91 9.25
N LEU A 213 5.58 -14.45 8.51
CA LEU A 213 6.34 -15.29 7.56
C LEU A 213 7.59 -15.92 8.19
N GLU A 214 7.79 -15.74 9.49
CA GLU A 214 8.95 -16.24 10.25
C GLU A 214 10.30 -15.89 9.59
N LEU A 215 10.44 -14.69 9.02
CA LEU A 215 11.58 -14.29 8.18
C LEU A 215 12.94 -14.35 8.89
N LYS A 216 12.92 -14.40 10.23
CA LYS A 216 14.11 -14.73 11.03
C LYS A 216 14.82 -16.00 10.54
N LYS A 217 14.07 -17.02 10.09
CA LYS A 217 14.64 -18.29 9.59
C LYS A 217 15.53 -18.04 8.37
N GLY A 218 15.07 -17.20 7.44
CA GLY A 218 15.84 -16.79 6.26
C GLY A 218 16.99 -15.82 6.57
N MET A 219 17.08 -15.25 7.76
CA MET A 219 18.16 -14.32 8.17
C MET A 219 19.17 -14.95 9.12
N THR A 220 18.96 -16.21 9.52
CA THR A 220 19.82 -16.93 10.45
C THR A 220 20.56 -18.05 9.73
N ASP A 221 21.83 -18.27 10.09
CA ASP A 221 22.62 -19.38 9.59
C ASP A 221 22.32 -20.68 10.37
N LYS A 222 22.95 -21.79 9.97
CA LYS A 222 22.75 -23.10 10.62
C LYS A 222 23.20 -23.12 12.08
N ASN A 223 24.07 -22.20 12.48
CA ASN A 223 24.64 -22.10 13.82
C ASN A 223 23.83 -21.15 14.73
N GLY A 224 22.75 -20.54 14.21
CA GLY A 224 21.92 -19.61 14.97
C GLY A 224 22.38 -18.15 14.89
N ASN A 225 23.43 -17.83 14.11
CA ASN A 225 23.90 -16.46 13.97
C ASN A 225 23.02 -15.67 13.00
N VAL A 226 22.78 -14.39 13.32
CA VAL A 226 22.09 -13.48 12.40
C VAL A 226 23.06 -13.03 11.32
N VAL A 227 22.83 -13.51 10.10
CA VAL A 227 23.65 -13.20 8.92
C VAL A 227 22.92 -12.31 7.92
N GLY A 228 21.58 -12.34 7.92
CA GLY A 228 20.73 -11.50 7.08
C GLY A 228 20.19 -10.28 7.82
N GLY A 229 19.27 -9.56 7.18
CA GLY A 229 18.64 -8.41 7.81
C GLY A 229 17.69 -7.64 6.92
N ILE A 230 17.20 -6.53 7.48
CA ILE A 230 16.32 -5.55 6.85
C ILE A 230 17.11 -4.25 6.73
N ILE A 231 17.22 -3.75 5.50
CA ILE A 231 17.86 -2.47 5.22
C ILE A 231 16.91 -1.34 5.63
N LYS A 232 17.35 -0.42 6.48
CA LYS A 232 16.59 0.79 6.89
C LYS A 232 16.52 1.86 5.78
N PHE A 233 15.99 1.47 4.63
CA PHE A 233 15.80 2.33 3.47
C PHE A 233 14.46 1.98 2.80
N PRO A 234 13.38 2.73 3.08
CA PRO A 234 12.08 2.49 2.47
C PRO A 234 12.13 2.60 0.94
N LEU A 235 11.66 1.56 0.24
CA LEU A 235 11.52 1.59 -1.22
C LEU A 235 10.19 2.21 -1.65
N ILE A 236 9.11 1.89 -0.93
CA ILE A 236 7.77 2.41 -1.15
C ILE A 236 7.03 2.52 0.17
N GLN A 237 6.02 3.38 0.21
CA GLN A 237 4.98 3.33 1.22
C GLN A 237 3.83 2.48 0.68
N VAL A 238 3.66 1.27 1.20
CA VAL A 238 2.64 0.33 0.72
C VAL A 238 1.28 0.82 1.18
N THR A 239 0.32 0.83 0.26
CA THR A 239 -1.07 1.14 0.57
C THR A 239 -2.01 0.01 0.21
N GLY A 240 -3.11 -0.08 0.95
CA GLY A 240 -4.29 -0.84 0.57
C GLY A 240 -5.34 0.10 0.00
N THR A 241 -6.04 -0.34 -1.02
CA THR A 241 -7.08 0.43 -1.69
C THR A 241 -8.42 -0.26 -1.49
N LEU A 242 -9.40 0.51 -1.04
CA LEU A 242 -10.81 0.12 -1.04
C LEU A 242 -11.44 0.57 -2.34
N ILE A 243 -12.05 -0.35 -3.06
CA ILE A 243 -12.62 -0.14 -4.40
C ILE A 243 -14.04 -0.69 -4.41
N MET A 244 -14.94 -0.03 -5.12
CA MET A 244 -16.30 -0.51 -5.34
C MET A 244 -16.66 -0.51 -6.82
N HIS A 245 -17.63 -1.36 -7.17
CA HIS A 245 -18.39 -1.20 -8.40
C HIS A 245 -19.30 0.03 -8.26
N ARG A 246 -19.29 0.87 -9.28
CA ARG A 246 -20.20 2.02 -9.37
C ARG A 246 -21.63 1.53 -9.37
N ASN A 247 -22.53 2.36 -8.82
CA ASN A 247 -23.97 2.10 -8.73
C ASN A 247 -24.36 0.90 -7.85
N LYS A 248 -23.42 0.31 -7.09
CA LYS A 248 -23.72 -0.72 -6.07
C LYS A 248 -23.93 -0.15 -4.67
N PHE A 249 -23.48 1.08 -4.44
CA PHE A 249 -23.59 1.78 -3.17
C PHE A 249 -24.39 3.07 -3.36
N PRO A 250 -25.00 3.61 -2.29
CA PRO A 250 -25.71 4.88 -2.36
C PRO A 250 -24.86 6.03 -2.93
N ALA A 251 -25.52 6.97 -3.61
CA ALA A 251 -24.85 8.10 -4.24
C ALA A 251 -24.07 8.95 -3.21
N GLY A 252 -22.87 9.41 -3.59
CA GLY A 252 -22.02 10.22 -2.72
C GLY A 252 -21.21 9.42 -1.69
N MET A 253 -21.41 8.09 -1.57
CA MET A 253 -20.64 7.27 -0.63
C MET A 253 -19.13 7.29 -0.90
N GLY A 254 -18.70 7.43 -2.16
CA GLY A 254 -17.28 7.44 -2.51
C GLY A 254 -16.49 8.59 -1.86
N PRO A 255 -16.81 9.86 -2.15
CA PRO A 255 -16.17 11.01 -1.52
C PRO A 255 -16.27 10.99 0.02
N ILE A 256 -17.46 10.64 0.53
CA ILE A 256 -17.73 10.54 1.98
C ILE A 256 -16.80 9.50 2.64
N ALA A 257 -16.66 8.30 2.04
CA ALA A 257 -15.77 7.26 2.53
C ALA A 257 -14.29 7.67 2.45
N ARG A 258 -13.88 8.34 1.37
CA ARG A 258 -12.50 8.85 1.22
C ARG A 258 -12.17 9.85 2.32
N GLU A 259 -13.07 10.80 2.63
CA GLU A 259 -12.87 11.75 3.72
C GLU A 259 -12.80 11.05 5.08
N MET A 260 -13.70 10.11 5.37
CA MET A 260 -13.65 9.35 6.63
C MET A 260 -12.33 8.61 6.82
N ILE A 261 -11.86 7.93 5.77
CA ILE A 261 -10.64 7.13 5.83
C ILE A 261 -9.41 8.02 5.97
N SER A 262 -9.38 9.19 5.30
CA SER A 262 -8.27 10.15 5.40
C SER A 262 -8.07 10.71 6.81
N LYS A 263 -9.12 10.75 7.63
CA LYS A 263 -9.06 11.19 9.04
C LYS A 263 -8.52 10.12 9.99
N GLN A 264 -8.36 8.89 9.52
CA GLN A 264 -7.89 7.73 10.30
C GLN A 264 -6.42 7.36 10.03
N LEU A 265 -5.67 8.24 9.35
CA LEU A 265 -4.26 7.98 9.01
C LEU A 265 -3.35 7.86 10.24
N ASN A 266 -3.50 8.75 11.24
CA ASN A 266 -2.65 8.72 12.43
C ASN A 266 -2.75 7.39 13.21
N PRO A 267 -3.95 6.90 13.59
CA PRO A 267 -4.07 5.59 14.22
C PRO A 267 -3.51 4.44 13.37
N ALA A 268 -3.63 4.53 12.04
CA ALA A 268 -3.07 3.52 11.14
C ALA A 268 -1.53 3.52 11.16
N PHE A 269 -0.89 4.69 11.17
CA PHE A 269 0.56 4.79 11.30
C PHE A 269 1.05 4.31 12.67
N GLU A 270 0.36 4.66 13.77
CA GLU A 270 0.70 4.16 15.10
C GLU A 270 0.64 2.64 15.19
N PHE A 271 -0.36 2.03 14.54
CA PHE A 271 -0.45 0.58 14.45
C PHE A 271 0.74 -0.01 13.68
N VAL A 272 1.09 0.56 12.52
CA VAL A 272 2.23 0.10 11.73
C VAL A 272 3.53 0.23 12.54
N ASP A 273 3.80 1.41 13.10
CA ASP A 273 5.01 1.69 13.87
C ASP A 273 5.18 0.74 15.05
N LYS A 274 4.07 0.44 15.74
CA LYS A 274 4.08 -0.55 16.82
C LYS A 274 4.55 -1.92 16.32
N ILE A 275 4.03 -2.37 15.18
CA ILE A 275 4.38 -3.68 14.62
C ILE A 275 5.82 -3.69 14.10
N GLU A 276 6.30 -2.61 13.46
CA GLU A 276 7.69 -2.52 13.02
C GLU A 276 8.67 -2.58 14.21
N ARG A 277 8.34 -1.94 15.34
CA ARG A 277 9.12 -2.00 16.58
C ARG A 277 9.15 -3.39 17.25
N GLU A 278 8.25 -4.31 16.88
CA GLU A 278 8.33 -5.71 17.36
C GLU A 278 9.47 -6.49 16.67
N VAL A 279 10.02 -5.98 15.56
CA VAL A 279 11.16 -6.61 14.88
C VAL A 279 12.44 -6.35 15.67
N PRO A 280 13.17 -7.40 16.13
CA PRO A 280 14.37 -7.20 16.94
C PRO A 280 15.47 -6.40 16.22
N ASP A 281 16.10 -5.46 16.93
CA ASP A 281 17.14 -4.56 16.40
C ASP A 281 18.27 -5.26 15.65
N LYS A 282 18.64 -6.47 16.10
CA LYS A 282 19.67 -7.28 15.45
C LYS A 282 19.38 -7.68 14.01
N TYR A 283 18.14 -7.53 13.53
CA TYR A 283 17.80 -7.76 12.12
C TYR A 283 17.87 -6.49 11.29
N TRP A 284 17.79 -5.32 11.90
CA TRP A 284 17.91 -4.05 11.19
C TRP A 284 19.37 -3.69 10.94
N PHE A 285 19.64 -3.05 9.80
CA PHE A 285 20.93 -2.43 9.52
C PHE A 285 20.80 -1.28 8.52
N ASP A 286 21.76 -0.36 8.57
CA ASP A 286 21.81 0.82 7.73
C ASP A 286 22.74 0.59 6.53
N ILE A 287 22.39 1.17 5.38
CA ILE A 287 23.33 1.31 4.26
C ILE A 287 24.24 2.51 4.50
N ARG A 288 25.43 2.52 3.88
CA ARG A 288 26.33 3.66 3.97
C ARG A 288 25.69 4.89 3.32
N GLU A 289 25.84 6.05 3.94
CA GLU A 289 25.30 7.31 3.41
C GLU A 289 25.74 7.59 1.97
N ALA A 290 26.99 7.22 1.62
CA ALA A 290 27.54 7.36 0.29
C ALA A 290 26.81 6.55 -0.79
N ASP A 291 26.11 5.47 -0.42
CA ASP A 291 25.39 4.62 -1.37
C ASP A 291 23.95 5.13 -1.63
N LYS A 292 23.37 5.92 -0.72
CA LYS A 292 21.97 6.41 -0.81
C LYS A 292 21.66 7.17 -2.12
N PRO A 293 22.51 8.08 -2.62
CA PRO A 293 22.25 8.77 -3.89
C PRO A 293 22.07 7.81 -5.07
N GLY A 294 22.81 6.69 -5.09
CA GLY A 294 22.68 5.66 -6.12
C GLY A 294 21.30 4.98 -6.12
N TYR A 295 20.77 4.66 -4.93
CA TYR A 295 19.41 4.14 -4.80
C TYR A 295 18.37 5.15 -5.28
N ILE A 296 18.49 6.42 -4.88
CA ILE A 296 17.55 7.48 -5.30
C ILE A 296 17.55 7.64 -6.82
N LYS A 297 18.74 7.65 -7.44
CA LYS A 297 18.90 7.72 -8.89
C LYS A 297 18.18 6.57 -9.61
N ILE A 298 18.42 5.33 -9.19
CA ILE A 298 17.79 4.16 -9.83
C ILE A 298 16.28 4.16 -9.63
N MET A 299 15.78 4.51 -8.44
CA MET A 299 14.33 4.62 -8.20
C MET A 299 13.69 5.70 -9.08
N ARG A 300 14.39 6.81 -9.32
CA ARG A 300 13.93 7.85 -10.24
C ARG A 300 13.89 7.38 -11.69
N GLU A 301 14.98 6.80 -12.19
CA GLU A 301 15.06 6.26 -13.55
C GLU A 301 13.99 5.19 -13.79
N ALA A 302 13.76 4.35 -12.78
CA ALA A 302 12.67 3.40 -12.73
C ALA A 302 11.30 4.06 -12.87
N ARG A 303 10.99 5.12 -12.10
CA ARG A 303 9.71 5.83 -12.24
C ARG A 303 9.52 6.38 -13.65
N ILE A 304 10.55 6.99 -14.23
CA ILE A 304 10.49 7.53 -15.59
C ILE A 304 10.23 6.42 -16.61
N GLN A 305 10.98 5.31 -16.52
CA GLN A 305 10.81 4.17 -17.42
C GLN A 305 9.41 3.58 -17.28
N MET A 306 8.98 3.24 -16.05
CA MET A 306 7.69 2.61 -15.79
C MET A 306 6.52 3.52 -16.20
N THR A 307 6.67 4.84 -16.11
CA THR A 307 5.67 5.81 -16.61
C THR A 307 5.59 5.78 -18.14
N LYS A 308 6.74 5.80 -18.84
CA LYS A 308 6.79 5.70 -20.31
C LYS A 308 6.20 4.40 -20.83
N GLU A 309 6.38 3.32 -20.09
CA GLU A 309 5.85 1.99 -20.43
C GLU A 309 4.37 1.80 -20.01
N GLY A 310 3.74 2.81 -19.40
CA GLY A 310 2.32 2.79 -19.05
C GLY A 310 1.98 2.07 -17.74
N TYR A 311 2.97 1.71 -16.92
CA TYR A 311 2.71 1.14 -15.59
C TYR A 311 2.28 2.21 -14.59
N TYR A 312 2.87 3.41 -14.65
CA TYR A 312 2.51 4.52 -13.77
C TYR A 312 1.76 5.61 -14.53
N ASP A 313 0.76 6.20 -13.87
CA ASP A 313 -0.01 7.32 -14.38
C ASP A 313 0.83 8.61 -14.35
N PRO A 314 1.04 9.30 -15.49
CA PRO A 314 1.85 10.50 -15.54
C PRO A 314 1.33 11.67 -14.69
N ALA A 315 0.00 11.79 -14.53
CA ALA A 315 -0.57 12.83 -13.69
C ALA A 315 -0.30 12.56 -12.20
N MET A 316 -0.39 11.29 -11.78
CA MET A 316 0.02 10.91 -10.43
C MET A 316 1.51 11.13 -10.20
N MET A 317 2.39 10.76 -11.13
CA MET A 317 3.84 10.98 -10.99
C MET A 317 4.18 12.46 -10.75
N LYS A 318 3.54 13.36 -11.50
CA LYS A 318 3.69 14.81 -11.29
C LYS A 318 3.27 15.25 -9.89
N ILE A 319 2.18 14.70 -9.35
CA ILE A 319 1.72 15.00 -7.99
C ILE A 319 2.74 14.49 -6.97
N LEU A 320 3.17 13.24 -7.08
CA LEU A 320 4.11 12.62 -6.12
C LEU A 320 5.45 13.34 -6.12
N LYS A 321 5.97 13.72 -7.29
CA LYS A 321 7.18 14.54 -7.41
C LYS A 321 7.03 15.89 -6.73
N LYS A 322 5.92 16.60 -6.95
CA LYS A 322 5.64 17.88 -6.26
C LYS A 322 5.62 17.72 -4.74
N VAL A 323 4.97 16.67 -4.22
CA VAL A 323 4.93 16.40 -2.78
C VAL A 323 6.33 16.11 -2.23
N ARG A 324 7.10 15.25 -2.91
CA ARG A 324 8.46 14.89 -2.50
C ARG A 324 9.40 16.10 -2.51
N CYS A 325 9.37 16.90 -3.57
CA CYS A 325 10.19 18.11 -3.70
C CYS A 325 9.73 19.27 -2.81
N GLY A 326 8.46 19.33 -2.44
CA GLY A 326 7.97 20.30 -1.45
C GLY A 326 8.53 20.03 -0.05
N GLN A 327 8.87 18.78 0.27
CA GLN A 327 9.48 18.41 1.55
C GLN A 327 11.01 18.37 1.53
N THR A 328 11.60 17.99 0.39
CA THR A 328 13.05 17.88 0.23
C THR A 328 13.49 18.60 -1.05
N PRO A 329 13.43 19.94 -1.08
CA PRO A 329 13.74 20.73 -2.29
C PRO A 329 15.21 20.63 -2.72
N SER A 330 16.10 20.25 -1.81
CA SER A 330 17.53 20.04 -2.08
C SER A 330 17.85 18.73 -2.80
N SER A 331 16.87 17.83 -3.00
CA SER A 331 17.08 16.61 -3.78
C SER A 331 17.38 16.95 -5.24
N PHE A 332 18.41 16.33 -5.82
CA PHE A 332 18.84 16.61 -7.19
C PHE A 332 17.72 16.41 -8.23
N GLU A 333 16.76 15.52 -7.95
CA GLU A 333 15.66 15.22 -8.86
C GLU A 333 14.66 16.38 -9.02
N CYS A 334 14.65 17.31 -8.07
CA CYS A 334 13.68 18.40 -8.01
C CYS A 334 13.97 19.55 -8.99
N ALA A 335 15.21 19.64 -9.49
CA ALA A 335 15.59 20.55 -10.56
C ALA A 335 15.31 19.98 -11.97
N LEU A 336 14.97 18.69 -12.07
CA LEU A 336 14.80 17.98 -13.34
C LEU A 336 13.32 17.91 -13.75
N ASN A 337 13.00 17.88 -15.05
CA ASN A 337 11.62 18.01 -15.58
C ASN A 337 11.12 16.80 -16.40
N ASP A 338 11.92 15.75 -16.52
CA ASP A 338 11.72 14.51 -17.30
C ASP A 338 10.98 13.39 -16.55
N GLU A 339 10.60 13.63 -15.29
CA GLU A 339 9.70 12.78 -14.47
C GLU A 339 8.29 13.37 -14.43
#